data_AF-A0A382S1W1-F1
#
_entry.id   AF-A0A382S1W1-F1
#
_cell.length_a   1.000
_cell.length_b   1.000
_cell.length_c   1.000
_cell.angle_alpha   90.00
_cell.angle_beta   90.00
_cell.angle_gamma   90.00
#
_symmetry.space_group_name_H-M   'P 1'
#
loop_
_entity.id
_entity.type
_entity.pdbx_description
1 polymer ?
#
loop_
_entity_poly.entity_id
_entity_poly.type
_entity_poly.pdbx_seq_one_letter_code
_entity_poly.pdbx_strand_id
1 'polypeptide(L)'
;MTMDTKRQQRLSISSLTLLAIAFVVAIAISNQVFRGWRIDLTENNLYTLSDGTKKLLNNLNEPINLYFYFSDEASRSMPSLRSYAQRVQEMLEEFEIQGNENIRLNIIDPLPFSEEEDRASQFGLQSVQLGVSPD
;
A
#
# COMPACT_ATOMS: atom_id res chain seq x y z
N MET A 1 -37.46 -6.96 -48.79
CA MET A 1 -36.38 -7.68 -48.06
C MET A 1 -35.56 -6.71 -47.21
N THR A 2 -36.20 -5.97 -46.29
CA THR A 2 -35.59 -4.86 -45.51
C THR A 2 -36.01 -4.81 -44.04
N MET A 3 -36.91 -5.72 -43.61
CA MET A 3 -37.40 -5.74 -42.22
C MET A 3 -36.53 -6.57 -41.27
N ASP A 4 -35.77 -7.56 -41.77
CA ASP A 4 -34.91 -8.41 -40.93
C ASP A 4 -33.66 -7.69 -40.41
N THR A 5 -33.05 -6.81 -41.20
CA THR A 5 -31.82 -6.10 -40.82
C THR A 5 -32.05 -5.11 -39.67
N LYS A 6 -33.18 -4.39 -39.65
CA LYS A 6 -33.52 -3.49 -38.52
C LYS A 6 -33.76 -4.26 -37.22
N ARG A 7 -34.39 -5.44 -37.28
CA ARG A 7 -34.63 -6.28 -36.11
C ARG A 7 -33.33 -6.89 -35.58
N GLN A 8 -32.48 -7.39 -36.47
CA GLN A 8 -31.15 -7.91 -36.12
C GLN A 8 -30.24 -6.81 -35.54
N GLN A 9 -30.22 -5.61 -36.12
CA GLN A 9 -29.46 -4.48 -35.58
C GLN A 9 -29.96 -4.04 -34.19
N ARG A 10 -31.28 -3.98 -33.97
CA ARG A 10 -31.84 -3.66 -32.64
C ARG A 10 -31.51 -4.72 -31.59
N LEU A 11 -31.54 -6.00 -31.98
CA LEU A 11 -31.14 -7.11 -31.10
C LEU A 11 -29.64 -7.02 -30.73
N SER A 12 -28.77 -6.72 -31.70
CA SER A 12 -27.34 -6.51 -31.46
C SER A 12 -27.05 -5.28 -30.59
N ILE A 13 -27.79 -4.18 -30.75
CA ILE A 13 -27.63 -3.00 -29.89
C ILE A 13 -28.14 -3.28 -28.48
N SER A 14 -29.26 -3.99 -28.34
CA SER A 14 -29.78 -4.36 -27.02
C SER A 14 -28.87 -5.32 -26.27
N SER A 15 -28.28 -6.30 -26.96
CA SER A 15 -27.34 -7.24 -26.33
C SER A 15 -26.05 -6.56 -25.92
N LEU A 16 -25.54 -5.64 -26.76
CA LEU A 16 -24.36 -4.85 -26.43
C LEU A 16 -24.60 -3.91 -25.23
N THR A 17 -25.79 -3.28 -25.18
CA THR A 17 -26.19 -2.42 -24.05
C THR A 17 -26.31 -3.25 -22.77
N LEU A 18 -26.94 -4.42 -22.85
CA LEU A 18 -27.09 -5.33 -21.71
C LEU A 18 -25.73 -5.81 -21.20
N LEU A 19 -24.81 -6.15 -22.11
CA LEU A 19 -23.44 -6.56 -21.77
C LEU A 19 -22.69 -5.42 -21.09
N ALA A 20 -22.80 -4.18 -21.59
CA ALA A 20 -22.17 -3.02 -20.99
C ALA A 20 -22.70 -2.76 -19.58
N ILE A 21 -24.01 -2.87 -19.37
CA ILE A 21 -24.62 -2.74 -18.02
C ILE A 21 -24.12 -3.86 -17.10
N ALA A 22 -24.14 -5.12 -17.57
CA ALA A 22 -23.65 -6.25 -16.80
C ALA A 22 -22.17 -6.10 -16.42
N PHE A 23 -21.34 -5.56 -17.31
CA PHE A 23 -19.94 -5.29 -17.06
C PHE A 23 -19.74 -4.22 -15.99
N VAL A 24 -20.48 -3.10 -16.07
CA VAL A 24 -20.43 -2.04 -15.04
C VAL A 24 -20.88 -2.58 -13.69
N VAL A 25 -21.96 -3.37 -13.65
CA VAL A 25 -22.44 -4.01 -12.41
C VAL A 25 -21.40 -4.99 -11.87
N ALA A 26 -20.77 -5.80 -12.71
CA ALA A 26 -19.72 -6.72 -12.30
C ALA A 26 -18.50 -5.99 -11.71
N ILE A 27 -18.08 -4.87 -12.31
CA ILE A 27 -17.01 -4.01 -11.74
C ILE A 27 -17.43 -3.46 -10.38
N ALA A 28 -18.65 -2.93 -10.26
CA ALA A 28 -19.13 -2.36 -9.01
C ALA A 28 -19.20 -3.41 -7.89
N ILE A 29 -19.72 -4.60 -8.18
CA ILE A 29 -19.76 -5.73 -7.24
C ILE A 29 -18.33 -6.18 -6.90
N SER A 30 -17.45 -6.33 -7.88
CA SER A 30 -16.06 -6.72 -7.67
C SER A 30 -15.35 -5.75 -6.72
N ASN A 31 -15.49 -4.44 -6.96
CA ASN A 31 -14.89 -3.40 -6.12
C ASN A 31 -15.46 -3.32 -4.70
N GLN A 32 -16.64 -3.92 -4.46
CA GLN A 32 -17.25 -3.98 -3.13
C GLN A 32 -16.89 -5.28 -2.41
N VAL A 33 -16.90 -6.42 -3.12
CA VAL A 33 -16.64 -7.76 -2.57
C VAL A 33 -15.16 -7.98 -2.30
N PHE A 34 -14.29 -7.57 -3.22
CA PHE A 34 -12.84 -7.75 -3.11
C PHE A 34 -12.14 -6.55 -2.47
N ARG A 35 -12.91 -5.62 -1.87
CA ARG A 35 -12.35 -4.47 -1.18
C ARG A 35 -11.52 -4.94 0.01
N GLY A 36 -10.22 -4.69 -0.02
CA GLY A 36 -9.28 -5.10 1.04
C GLY A 36 -8.73 -6.53 0.91
N TRP A 37 -9.05 -7.27 -0.16
CA TRP A 37 -8.38 -8.54 -0.44
C TRP A 37 -6.99 -8.27 -1.02
N ARG A 38 -5.96 -8.42 -0.18
CA ARG A 38 -4.55 -8.47 -0.60
C ARG A 38 -4.08 -9.92 -0.48
N ILE A 39 -3.86 -10.56 -1.62
CA ILE A 39 -3.29 -11.91 -1.66
C ILE A 39 -1.80 -11.75 -1.94
N ASP A 40 -0.97 -12.17 -1.00
CA ASP A 40 0.48 -12.26 -1.20
C ASP A 40 0.79 -13.47 -2.09
N LEU A 41 1.39 -13.23 -3.25
CA LEU A 41 1.77 -14.25 -4.22
C LEU A 41 3.27 -14.57 -4.17
N THR A 42 3.99 -14.07 -3.18
CA THR A 42 5.43 -14.29 -3.05
C THR A 42 5.76 -15.65 -2.44
N GLU A 43 6.91 -16.20 -2.83
CA GLU A 43 7.40 -17.45 -2.26
C GLU A 43 7.62 -17.27 -0.74
N ASN A 44 6.93 -18.09 0.06
CA ASN A 44 6.89 -18.03 1.53
C ASN A 44 6.08 -16.89 2.17
N ASN A 45 5.20 -16.21 1.42
CA ASN A 45 4.35 -15.15 1.95
C ASN A 45 5.16 -14.04 2.67
N LEU A 46 6.21 -13.53 2.02
CA LEU A 46 7.16 -12.58 2.61
C LEU A 46 6.52 -11.26 3.07
N TYR A 47 5.31 -10.98 2.62
CA TYR A 47 4.53 -9.79 2.93
C TYR A 47 3.26 -10.10 3.71
N THR A 48 3.09 -11.34 4.20
CA THR A 48 1.96 -11.73 5.05
C THR A 48 2.40 -11.81 6.51
N LEU A 49 1.60 -11.19 7.37
CA LEU A 49 1.82 -11.27 8.81
C LEU A 49 1.60 -12.68 9.34
N SER A 50 2.54 -13.16 10.16
CA SER A 50 2.38 -14.43 10.88
C SER A 50 1.17 -14.38 11.80
N ASP A 51 0.55 -15.53 12.07
CA ASP A 51 -0.60 -15.61 13.00
C ASP A 51 -0.22 -15.14 14.41
N GLY A 52 1.04 -15.35 14.82
CA GLY A 52 1.58 -14.82 16.07
C GLY A 52 1.60 -13.29 16.09
N THR A 53 2.08 -12.65 15.03
CA THR A 53 2.10 -11.19 14.88
C THR A 53 0.67 -10.62 14.87
N LYS A 54 -0.25 -11.22 14.10
CA LYS A 54 -1.66 -10.82 14.10
C LYS A 54 -2.27 -10.89 15.49
N LYS A 55 -2.02 -11.98 16.23
CA LYS A 55 -2.53 -12.12 17.60
C LYS A 55 -1.95 -11.05 18.52
N LEU A 56 -0.66 -10.73 18.41
CA LEU A 56 -0.03 -9.69 19.21
C LEU A 56 -0.68 -8.31 18.95
N LEU A 57 -0.81 -7.92 17.68
CA LEU A 57 -1.37 -6.63 17.28
C LEU A 57 -2.84 -6.46 17.68
N ASN A 58 -3.63 -7.54 17.64
CA ASN A 58 -5.03 -7.53 18.07
C ASN A 58 -5.22 -7.44 19.60
N ASN A 59 -4.19 -7.73 20.40
CA ASN A 59 -4.26 -7.74 21.86
C ASN A 59 -3.45 -6.60 22.50
N LEU A 60 -3.21 -5.52 21.76
CA LEU A 60 -2.57 -4.33 22.29
C LEU A 60 -3.48 -3.65 23.32
N ASN A 61 -2.93 -3.36 24.50
CA ASN A 61 -3.67 -2.74 25.60
C ASN A 61 -3.67 -1.20 25.52
N GLU A 62 -2.78 -0.62 24.73
CA GLU A 62 -2.65 0.82 24.55
C GLU A 62 -2.23 1.16 23.11
N PRO A 63 -2.55 2.39 22.62
CA PRO A 63 -2.13 2.82 21.29
C PRO A 63 -0.60 2.99 21.19
N ILE A 64 -0.01 2.43 20.14
CA ILE A 64 1.41 2.55 19.79
C ILE A 64 1.54 3.42 18.55
N ASN A 65 2.46 4.39 18.60
CA ASN A 65 2.84 5.18 17.44
C ASN A 65 4.12 4.61 16.85
N LEU A 66 4.07 4.26 15.56
CA LEU A 66 5.21 3.85 14.77
C LEU A 66 5.68 5.06 13.96
N TYR A 67 6.96 5.39 14.04
CA TYR A 67 7.57 6.47 13.28
C TYR A 67 8.60 5.89 12.32
N PHE A 68 8.32 5.97 11.03
CA PHE A 68 9.18 5.49 9.97
C PHE A 68 9.84 6.68 9.29
N TYR A 69 11.12 6.89 9.59
CA TYR A 69 11.93 7.95 9.00
C TYR A 69 12.71 7.42 7.81
N PHE A 70 12.52 8.03 6.64
CA PHE A 70 13.24 7.65 5.43
C PHE A 70 13.49 8.86 4.53
N SER A 71 14.77 9.16 4.26
CA SER A 71 15.16 10.29 3.42
C SER A 71 15.09 9.93 1.93
N ASP A 72 14.14 10.53 1.19
CA ASP A 72 13.96 10.22 -0.24
C ASP A 72 15.12 10.76 -1.09
N GLU A 73 15.54 12.02 -0.87
CA GLU A 73 16.63 12.66 -1.62
C GLU A 73 17.96 11.93 -1.43
N ALA A 74 18.33 11.67 -0.17
CA ALA A 74 19.62 11.05 0.17
C ALA A 74 19.73 9.62 -0.40
N SER A 75 18.60 8.91 -0.56
CA SER A 75 18.58 7.53 -1.06
C SER A 75 18.45 7.40 -2.58
N ARG A 76 18.39 8.51 -3.34
CA ARG A 76 18.15 8.50 -4.80
C ARG A 76 19.11 7.61 -5.60
N SER A 77 20.38 7.59 -5.21
CA SER A 77 21.42 6.78 -5.86
C SER A 77 21.47 5.31 -5.40
N MET A 78 20.54 4.91 -4.51
CA MET A 78 20.55 3.59 -3.84
C MET A 78 19.24 2.82 -4.09
N PRO A 79 19.00 2.30 -5.32
CA PRO A 79 17.77 1.58 -5.64
C PRO A 79 17.46 0.43 -4.67
N SER A 80 18.46 -0.37 -4.29
CA SER A 80 18.29 -1.48 -3.36
C SER A 80 17.81 -1.04 -1.97
N LEU A 81 18.29 0.11 -1.49
CA LEU A 81 17.86 0.68 -0.22
C LEU A 81 16.41 1.17 -0.32
N ARG A 82 16.04 1.85 -1.41
CA ARG A 82 14.66 2.30 -1.64
C ARG A 82 13.69 1.12 -1.73
N SER A 83 14.07 0.05 -2.44
CA SER A 83 13.27 -1.18 -2.48
C SER A 83 13.16 -1.85 -1.11
N TYR A 84 14.19 -1.82 -0.27
CA TYR A 84 14.09 -2.33 1.09
C TYR A 84 13.18 -1.47 1.97
N ALA A 85 13.36 -0.14 1.92
CA ALA A 85 12.54 0.82 2.65
C ALA A 85 11.06 0.68 2.31
N GLN A 86 10.73 0.52 1.02
CA GLN A 86 9.36 0.26 0.58
C GLN A 86 8.78 -1.01 1.23
N ARG A 87 9.53 -2.12 1.25
CA ARG A 87 9.07 -3.35 1.89
C ARG A 87 8.84 -3.20 3.40
N VAL A 88 9.70 -2.43 4.07
CA VAL A 88 9.52 -2.10 5.50
C VAL A 88 8.28 -1.25 5.70
N GLN A 89 8.07 -0.22 4.89
CA GLN A 89 6.88 0.62 4.96
C GLN A 89 5.60 -0.19 4.74
N GLU A 90 5.55 -1.03 3.69
CA GLU A 90 4.41 -1.91 3.42
C GLU A 90 4.11 -2.86 4.59
N MET A 91 5.15 -3.39 5.24
CA MET A 91 4.98 -4.21 6.45
C MET A 91 4.40 -3.42 7.64
N LEU A 92 4.86 -2.19 7.86
CA LEU A 92 4.35 -1.33 8.93
C LEU A 92 2.91 -0.87 8.65
N GLU A 93 2.55 -0.65 7.39
CA GLU A 93 1.16 -0.38 6.98
C GLU A 93 0.26 -1.58 7.28
N GLU A 94 0.73 -2.81 7.03
CA GLU A 94 -0.01 -4.02 7.43
C GLU A 94 -0.15 -4.11 8.96
N PHE A 95 0.83 -3.64 9.74
CA PHE A 95 0.70 -3.59 11.20
C PHE A 95 -0.38 -2.58 11.61
N GLU A 96 -0.45 -1.42 10.98
CA GLU A 96 -1.50 -0.42 11.21
C GLU A 96 -2.89 -0.97 10.88
N ILE A 97 -3.03 -1.64 9.73
CA ILE A 97 -4.28 -2.28 9.31
C ILE A 97 -4.72 -3.35 10.33
N GLN A 98 -3.81 -4.23 10.77
CA GLN A 98 -4.17 -5.27 11.74
C GLN A 98 -4.39 -4.72 13.16
N GLY A 99 -3.65 -3.68 13.55
CA GLY A 99 -3.71 -3.06 14.87
C GLY A 99 -4.91 -2.12 15.06
N ASN A 100 -5.61 -1.76 13.99
CA ASN A 100 -6.73 -0.82 13.99
C ASN A 100 -6.34 0.49 14.70
N GLU A 101 -7.19 0.99 15.60
CA GLU A 101 -6.96 2.22 16.38
C GLU A 101 -5.75 2.17 17.33
N ASN A 102 -5.21 0.98 17.61
CA ASN A 102 -4.09 0.79 18.53
C ASN A 102 -2.72 0.90 17.87
N ILE A 103 -2.63 0.97 16.55
CA ILE A 103 -1.38 1.25 15.84
C ILE A 103 -1.60 2.50 15.00
N ARG A 104 -0.66 3.45 15.07
CA ARG A 104 -0.62 4.59 14.15
C ARG A 104 0.74 4.73 13.51
N LEU A 105 0.80 4.61 12.19
CA LEU A 105 2.02 4.76 11.41
C LEU A 105 2.20 6.21 10.96
N ASN A 106 3.39 6.76 11.19
CA ASN A 106 3.80 8.06 10.71
C ASN A 106 5.00 7.87 9.79
N ILE A 107 4.82 8.10 8.50
CA ILE A 107 5.88 8.08 7.49
C ILE A 107 6.44 9.50 7.36
N ILE A 108 7.75 9.65 7.57
CA ILE A 108 8.40 10.95 7.71
C ILE A 108 9.64 10.99 6.82
N ASP A 109 9.73 12.01 5.97
CA ASP A 109 10.95 12.37 5.26
C ASP A 109 11.68 13.47 6.06
N PRO A 110 12.75 13.14 6.80
CA PRO A 110 13.50 14.14 7.55
C PRO A 110 14.39 14.93 6.60
N LEU A 111 13.93 16.13 6.23
CA LEU A 111 14.72 17.06 5.42
C LEU A 111 15.85 17.67 6.27
N PRO A 112 17.01 17.99 5.66
CA PRO A 112 18.10 18.63 6.39
C PRO A 112 17.67 19.94 7.06
N PHE A 113 18.07 20.11 8.32
CA PHE A 113 17.76 21.25 9.18
C PHE A 113 16.25 21.44 9.44
N SER A 114 15.46 20.36 9.42
CA SER A 114 14.02 20.39 9.72
C SER A 114 13.71 19.88 11.14
N GLU A 115 12.51 20.22 11.65
CA GLU A 115 12.05 19.72 12.96
C GLU A 115 11.93 18.18 12.98
N GLU A 116 11.66 17.56 11.83
CA GLU A 116 11.59 16.12 11.67
C GLU A 116 12.97 15.46 11.82
N GLU A 117 14.04 16.08 11.31
CA GLU A 117 15.42 15.62 11.51
C GLU A 117 15.83 15.73 12.99
N ASP A 118 15.48 16.86 13.63
CA ASP A 118 15.71 17.05 15.06
C ASP A 118 14.97 16.00 15.89
N ARG A 119 13.70 15.72 15.55
CA ARG A 119 12.89 14.69 16.22
C ARG A 119 13.44 13.28 15.97
N ALA A 120 13.89 12.97 14.76
CA ALA A 120 14.55 11.70 14.45
C ALA A 120 15.79 11.50 15.34
N SER A 121 16.59 12.56 15.51
CA SER A 121 17.77 12.56 16.37
C SER A 121 17.42 12.36 17.85
N GLN A 122 16.32 12.94 18.33
CA GLN A 122 15.79 12.71 19.69
C GLN A 122 15.37 11.25 19.92
N PHE A 123 14.88 10.57 18.86
CA PHE A 123 14.62 9.13 18.90
C PHE A 123 15.91 8.28 18.76
N GLY A 124 17.08 8.90 18.71
CA GLY A 124 18.37 8.21 18.59
C GLY A 124 18.68 7.71 17.18
N LEU A 125 17.90 8.14 16.17
CA LEU A 125 18.21 7.83 14.78
C LEU A 125 19.41 8.65 14.34
N GLN A 126 20.35 7.98 13.66
CA GLN A 126 21.52 8.63 13.09
C GLN A 126 21.38 8.67 11.57
N SER A 127 21.79 9.78 10.97
CA SER A 127 21.91 9.86 9.53
C SER A 127 22.91 8.82 9.05
N VAL A 128 22.52 8.06 8.03
CA VAL A 128 23.46 7.15 7.38
C VAL A 128 24.52 8.01 6.70
N GLN A 129 25.78 7.90 7.11
CA GLN A 129 26.88 8.43 6.31
C GLN A 129 26.95 7.63 5.03
N LEU A 130 26.23 8.08 4.02
CA LEU A 130 26.44 7.66 2.65
C LEU A 130 27.81 8.20 2.28
N GLY A 131 28.80 7.31 2.20
CA GLY A 131 30.19 7.67 1.92
C GLY A 131 30.31 8.38 0.59
N VAL A 132 30.07 9.69 0.59
CA VAL A 132 30.53 10.60 -0.43
C VAL A 132 32.00 10.83 -0.12
N SER A 133 32.87 10.05 -0.75
CA SER A 133 34.26 10.48 -0.89
C SER A 133 34.21 11.86 -1.56
N PRO A 134 34.74 12.92 -0.94
CA PRO A 134 34.99 14.15 -1.65
C PRO A 134 36.05 13.84 -2.72
N ASP A 135 35.78 14.24 -3.97
CA ASP A 135 36.79 14.25 -5.03
C ASP A 135 38.01 15.09 -4.63
#